data_AF-A0A286RXY7-F1
#
_entry.id   AF-A0A286RXY7-F1
#
_cell.length_a   1.000
_cell.length_b   1.000
_cell.length_c   1.000
_cell.angle_alpha   90.00
_cell.angle_beta   90.00
_cell.angle_gamma   90.00
#
_symmetry.space_group_name_H-M   'P 1'
#
loop_
_entity.id
_entity.type
_entity.pdbx_description
1 polymer ?
#
loop_
_entity_poly.entity_id
_entity_poly.type
_entity_poly.pdbx_seq_one_letter_code
_entity_poly.pdbx_strand_id
1 'polypeptide(L)'
;EHEKFGFEIETLCPMNYEQIGELLHSIAERFDWDKVMEGDNIIGLKQGKQSISLEPGGQFELSGAPLETLHQTCAEVNSHLYQVKAVAEEMGIGFLGIGFQPKWGLKDIPIMPKGRYHIMRNYMPKVGTLGLDMMFRTCAVQVNLDFNSEADRIRKFRAGLALQPVATALFG
;
A
#
# COMPACT_ATOMS: atom_id res chain seq x y z
N GLU A 1 -0.35 4.81 -7.15
CA GLU A 1 -0.12 3.98 -5.96
C GLU A 1 -1.45 3.38 -5.51
N HIS A 2 -1.44 2.17 -4.98
CA HIS A 2 -2.62 1.62 -4.31
C HIS A 2 -2.24 0.65 -3.19
N GLU A 3 -3.04 0.65 -2.14
CA GLU A 3 -2.86 -0.19 -0.95
C GLU A 3 -3.95 -1.26 -0.89
N LYS A 4 -3.68 -2.36 -0.18
CA LYS A 4 -4.63 -3.45 0.06
C LYS A 4 -4.31 -4.18 1.36
N PHE A 5 -5.35 -4.67 2.04
CA PHE A 5 -5.19 -5.47 3.25
C PHE A 5 -5.00 -6.95 2.90
N GLY A 6 -3.90 -7.56 3.35
CA GLY A 6 -3.72 -9.01 3.32
C GLY A 6 -4.40 -9.67 4.53
N PHE A 7 -5.01 -10.83 4.32
CA PHE A 7 -5.66 -11.60 5.39
C PHE A 7 -5.61 -13.10 5.13
N GLU A 8 -5.65 -13.90 6.19
CA GLU A 8 -5.80 -15.36 6.11
C GLU A 8 -7.24 -15.73 5.70
N ILE A 9 -7.40 -16.56 4.68
CA ILE A 9 -8.74 -16.92 4.15
C ILE A 9 -9.59 -17.65 5.20
N GLU A 10 -8.98 -18.52 6.01
CA GLU A 10 -9.71 -19.35 6.98
C GLU A 10 -10.18 -18.56 8.21
N THR A 11 -9.35 -17.64 8.72
CA THR A 11 -9.58 -16.95 10.00
C THR A 11 -10.01 -15.50 9.82
N LEU A 12 -9.77 -14.94 8.64
CA LEU A 12 -9.86 -13.52 8.31
C LEU A 12 -8.88 -12.64 9.09
N CYS A 13 -7.92 -13.22 9.83
CA CYS A 13 -6.91 -12.47 10.57
C CYS A 13 -6.03 -11.64 9.62
N PRO A 14 -5.58 -10.43 10.02
CA PRO A 14 -4.63 -9.67 9.23
C PRO A 14 -3.34 -10.47 9.02
N MET A 15 -2.77 -10.39 7.82
CA MET A 15 -1.52 -11.06 7.50
C MET A 15 -0.38 -10.53 8.38
N ASN A 16 0.30 -11.41 9.12
CA ASN A 16 1.43 -11.04 9.98
C ASN A 16 2.70 -10.75 9.16
N TYR A 17 3.75 -10.25 9.82
CA TYR A 17 4.98 -9.88 9.13
C TYR A 17 5.71 -11.10 8.55
N GLU A 18 5.72 -12.24 9.23
CA GLU A 18 6.36 -13.45 8.75
C GLU A 18 5.75 -13.93 7.43
N GLN A 19 4.40 -13.92 7.34
CA GLN A 19 3.66 -14.20 6.11
C GLN A 19 3.94 -13.15 5.03
N ILE A 20 4.00 -11.87 5.38
CA ILE A 20 4.38 -10.82 4.42
C ILE A 20 5.81 -11.05 3.88
N GLY A 21 6.75 -11.42 4.74
CA GLY A 21 8.13 -11.68 4.39
C GLY A 21 8.25 -12.85 3.41
N GLU A 22 7.57 -13.96 3.70
CA GLU A 22 7.48 -15.12 2.81
C GLU A 22 6.87 -14.73 1.45
N LEU A 23 5.75 -14.00 1.45
CA LEU A 23 5.11 -13.52 0.22
C LEU A 23 6.06 -12.66 -0.62
N LEU A 24 6.77 -11.71 -0.01
CA LEU A 24 7.74 -10.85 -0.70
C LEU A 24 8.92 -11.67 -1.26
N HIS A 25 9.44 -12.63 -0.50
CA HIS A 25 10.51 -13.51 -0.97
C HIS A 25 10.08 -14.35 -2.17
N SER A 26 8.89 -14.94 -2.11
CA SER A 26 8.35 -15.75 -3.20
C SER A 26 8.02 -14.92 -4.45
N ILE A 27 7.49 -13.70 -4.31
CA ILE A 27 7.28 -12.79 -5.45
C ILE A 27 8.63 -12.41 -6.08
N ALA A 28 9.64 -12.08 -5.25
CA ALA A 28 10.97 -11.73 -5.72
C ALA A 28 11.60 -12.83 -6.59
N GLU A 29 11.51 -14.08 -6.12
CA GLU A 29 12.11 -15.23 -6.78
C GLU A 29 11.33 -15.70 -8.01
N ARG A 30 10.00 -15.60 -7.99
CA ARG A 30 9.15 -16.08 -9.08
C ARG A 30 9.02 -15.08 -10.23
N PHE A 31 9.13 -13.78 -9.94
CA PHE A 31 8.85 -12.71 -10.89
C PHE A 31 10.02 -11.72 -11.05
N ASP A 32 11.22 -12.08 -10.59
CA ASP A 32 12.45 -11.31 -10.75
C ASP A 32 12.36 -9.87 -10.22
N TRP A 33 11.89 -9.73 -8.98
CA TRP A 33 11.96 -8.44 -8.26
C TRP A 33 13.17 -8.38 -7.35
N ASP A 34 13.79 -7.19 -7.26
CA ASP A 34 14.87 -6.91 -6.33
C ASP A 34 14.31 -6.74 -4.91
N LYS A 35 14.91 -7.44 -3.94
CA LYS A 35 14.52 -7.39 -2.52
C LYS A 35 14.95 -6.06 -1.90
N VAL A 36 14.04 -5.36 -1.23
CA VAL A 36 14.34 -4.14 -0.45
C VAL A 36 14.38 -4.49 1.03
N MET A 37 15.53 -4.26 1.67
CA MET A 37 15.80 -4.68 3.05
C MET A 37 15.94 -3.48 4.00
N GLU A 38 15.50 -3.64 5.25
CA GLU A 38 15.83 -2.77 6.38
C GLU A 38 16.43 -3.64 7.50
N GLY A 39 17.75 -3.59 7.65
CA GLY A 39 18.48 -4.60 8.42
C GLY A 39 18.29 -5.98 7.79
N ASP A 40 17.91 -6.96 8.61
CA ASP A 40 17.67 -8.34 8.17
C ASP A 40 16.25 -8.58 7.64
N ASN A 41 15.39 -7.55 7.68
CA ASN A 41 13.98 -7.65 7.32
C ASN A 41 13.73 -7.22 5.88
N ILE A 42 13.02 -8.04 5.09
CA ILE A 42 12.50 -7.63 3.80
C ILE A 42 11.27 -6.74 4.01
N ILE A 43 11.29 -5.54 3.45
CA ILE A 43 10.25 -4.51 3.68
C ILE A 43 9.59 -4.03 2.39
N GLY A 44 9.94 -4.64 1.26
CA GLY A 44 9.42 -4.28 -0.05
C GLY A 44 10.20 -4.93 -1.18
N LEU A 45 9.80 -4.60 -2.40
CA LEU A 45 10.42 -5.07 -3.63
C LEU A 45 10.57 -3.92 -4.62
N LYS A 46 11.47 -4.06 -5.59
CA LYS A 46 11.63 -3.12 -6.70
C LYS A 46 11.82 -3.85 -8.03
N GLN A 47 11.20 -3.34 -9.09
CA GLN A 47 11.43 -3.82 -10.45
C GLN A 47 11.35 -2.65 -11.43
N GLY A 48 12.49 -2.24 -11.98
CA GLY A 48 12.58 -1.05 -12.83
C GLY A 48 12.10 0.21 -12.10
N LYS A 49 10.98 0.80 -12.58
CA LYS A 49 10.35 1.99 -12.00
C LYS A 49 9.17 1.68 -11.06
N GLN A 50 8.87 0.40 -10.85
CA GLN A 50 7.84 -0.05 -9.92
C GLN A 50 8.46 -0.43 -8.59
N SER A 51 7.71 -0.25 -7.51
CA SER A 51 8.07 -0.78 -6.19
C SER A 51 6.85 -1.28 -5.43
N ILE A 52 7.08 -2.32 -4.62
CA ILE A 52 6.14 -2.81 -3.63
C ILE A 52 6.64 -2.36 -2.26
N SER A 53 5.76 -1.76 -1.46
CA SER A 53 6.06 -1.27 -0.12
C SER A 53 5.03 -1.75 0.90
N LEU A 54 5.42 -1.64 2.17
CA LEU A 54 4.57 -1.94 3.31
C LEU A 54 4.28 -0.67 4.10
N GLU A 55 3.00 -0.40 4.34
CA GLU A 55 2.49 0.61 5.26
C GLU A 55 2.55 0.12 6.73
N PRO A 56 2.33 0.97 7.74
CA PRO A 56 2.56 0.62 9.15
C PRO A 56 1.85 -0.65 9.63
N GLY A 57 0.63 -0.89 9.15
CA GLY A 57 -0.19 -2.05 9.50
C GLY A 57 -0.04 -3.26 8.58
N GLY A 58 0.96 -3.26 7.69
CA GLY A 58 1.16 -4.33 6.71
C GLY A 58 0.27 -4.22 5.48
N GLN A 59 -0.37 -3.07 5.25
CA GLN A 59 -1.05 -2.81 3.97
C GLN A 59 -0.02 -2.90 2.85
N PHE A 60 -0.35 -3.67 1.81
CA PHE A 60 0.58 -4.10 0.79
C PHE A 60 0.42 -3.25 -0.46
N GLU A 61 1.35 -2.32 -0.64
CA GLU A 61 1.25 -1.24 -1.61
C GLU A 61 1.95 -1.58 -2.94
N LEU A 62 1.39 -1.10 -4.05
CA LEU A 62 2.12 -0.91 -5.30
C LEU A 62 2.29 0.58 -5.59
N SER A 63 3.54 1.01 -5.73
CA SER A 63 3.90 2.24 -6.45
C SER A 63 4.28 1.88 -7.88
N GLY A 64 3.38 2.22 -8.81
CA GLY A 64 3.53 1.96 -10.24
C GLY A 64 4.56 2.85 -10.93
N ALA A 65 4.92 2.50 -12.15
CA ALA A 65 5.78 3.33 -12.99
C ALA A 65 5.05 4.60 -13.46
N PRO A 66 5.78 5.67 -13.82
CA PRO A 66 5.21 6.76 -14.59
C PRO A 66 4.86 6.25 -16.00
N LEU A 67 3.57 6.28 -16.34
CA LEU A 67 3.03 5.73 -17.59
C LEU A 67 2.30 6.82 -18.38
N GLU A 68 2.27 6.67 -19.70
CA GLU A 68 1.72 7.67 -20.62
C GLU A 68 0.19 7.56 -20.72
N THR A 69 -0.36 6.35 -20.57
CA THR A 69 -1.79 6.09 -20.79
C THR A 69 -2.43 5.29 -19.65
N LEU A 70 -3.73 5.50 -19.44
CA LEU A 70 -4.51 4.73 -18.47
C LEU A 70 -4.59 3.23 -18.81
N HIS A 71 -4.48 2.85 -20.09
CA HIS A 71 -4.42 1.45 -20.50
C HIS A 71 -3.16 0.77 -19.99
N GLN A 72 -2.02 1.45 -20.03
CA GLN A 72 -0.78 0.96 -19.42
C GLN A 72 -0.94 0.85 -17.90
N THR A 73 -1.52 1.85 -17.24
CA THR A 73 -1.77 1.80 -15.78
C THR A 73 -2.65 0.60 -15.41
N CYS A 74 -3.73 0.35 -16.17
CA CYS A 74 -4.59 -0.80 -15.95
C CYS A 74 -3.85 -2.13 -16.16
N ALA A 75 -3.01 -2.23 -17.19
CA ALA A 75 -2.19 -3.41 -17.43
C ALA A 75 -1.18 -3.65 -16.30
N GLU A 76 -0.56 -2.60 -15.77
CA GLU A 76 0.39 -2.67 -14.64
C GLU A 76 -0.31 -3.15 -13.36
N VAL A 77 -1.46 -2.57 -13.02
CA VAL A 77 -2.27 -3.01 -11.86
C VAL A 77 -2.66 -4.48 -11.99
N ASN A 78 -3.13 -4.91 -13.17
CA ASN A 78 -3.50 -6.30 -13.40
C ASN A 78 -2.29 -7.26 -13.30
N SER A 79 -1.11 -6.85 -13.79
CA SER A 79 0.11 -7.64 -13.65
C SER A 79 0.47 -7.85 -12.18
N HIS A 80 0.46 -6.77 -11.39
CA HIS A 80 0.72 -6.85 -9.95
C HIS A 80 -0.28 -7.75 -9.22
N LEU A 81 -1.59 -7.56 -9.46
CA LEU A 81 -2.63 -8.38 -8.84
C LEU A 81 -2.47 -9.87 -9.20
N TYR A 82 -2.12 -10.17 -10.44
CA TYR A 82 -1.83 -11.54 -10.88
C TYR A 82 -0.65 -12.15 -10.11
N GLN A 83 0.48 -11.43 -10.03
CA GLN A 83 1.69 -11.92 -9.36
C GLN A 83 1.46 -12.16 -7.86
N VAL A 84 0.82 -11.19 -7.19
CA VAL A 84 0.49 -11.31 -5.77
C VAL A 84 -0.45 -12.49 -5.54
N LYS A 85 -1.50 -12.62 -6.34
CA LYS A 85 -2.49 -13.70 -6.20
C LYS A 85 -1.86 -15.08 -6.42
N ALA A 86 -1.00 -15.22 -7.44
CA ALA A 86 -0.35 -16.49 -7.78
C ALA A 86 0.50 -17.06 -6.64
N VAL A 87 1.05 -16.21 -5.76
CA VAL A 87 1.81 -16.64 -4.58
C VAL A 87 0.89 -16.74 -3.36
N ALA A 88 0.05 -15.73 -3.13
CA ALA A 88 -0.79 -15.65 -1.93
C ALA A 88 -1.80 -16.80 -1.82
N GLU A 89 -2.34 -17.30 -2.94
CA GLU A 89 -3.26 -18.45 -2.94
C GLU A 89 -2.59 -19.73 -2.39
N GLU A 90 -1.32 -19.94 -2.67
CA GLU A 90 -0.54 -21.08 -2.15
C GLU A 90 -0.33 -20.98 -0.63
N MET A 91 -0.39 -19.77 -0.08
CA MET A 91 -0.22 -19.45 1.34
C MET A 91 -1.55 -19.38 2.10
N GLY A 92 -2.69 -19.55 1.42
CA GLY A 92 -4.01 -19.33 2.02
C GLY A 92 -4.29 -17.86 2.38
N ILE A 93 -3.64 -16.91 1.69
CA ILE A 93 -3.79 -15.47 1.89
C ILE A 93 -4.68 -14.85 0.81
N GLY A 94 -5.64 -14.03 1.24
CA GLY A 94 -6.46 -13.18 0.39
C GLY A 94 -6.06 -11.70 0.52
N PHE A 95 -6.54 -10.89 -0.42
CA PHE A 95 -6.39 -9.43 -0.38
C PHE A 95 -7.72 -8.71 -0.50
N LEU A 96 -7.90 -7.66 0.30
CA LEU A 96 -9.12 -6.84 0.35
C LEU A 96 -8.78 -5.38 0.01
N GLY A 97 -9.43 -4.86 -1.03
CA GLY A 97 -9.36 -3.44 -1.41
C GLY A 97 -10.53 -2.66 -0.83
N ILE A 98 -10.36 -2.08 0.35
CA ILE A 98 -11.34 -1.23 1.02
C ILE A 98 -10.63 -0.09 1.76
N GLY A 99 -11.26 1.08 1.88
CA GLY A 99 -10.64 2.24 2.51
C GLY A 99 -10.31 2.10 4.01
N PHE A 100 -11.01 1.21 4.74
CA PHE A 100 -10.80 0.99 6.17
C PHE A 100 -10.97 -0.49 6.56
N GLN A 101 -10.13 -1.00 7.47
CA GLN A 101 -10.20 -2.36 7.99
C GLN A 101 -11.56 -2.61 8.68
N PRO A 102 -12.43 -3.48 8.13
CA PRO A 102 -13.83 -3.58 8.57
C PRO A 102 -14.06 -4.45 9.81
N LYS A 103 -13.11 -5.31 10.18
CA LYS A 103 -13.30 -6.36 11.19
C LYS A 103 -12.46 -6.16 12.46
N TRP A 104 -11.20 -5.78 12.30
CA TRP A 104 -10.21 -5.83 13.38
C TRP A 104 -9.93 -4.47 14.01
N GLY A 105 -9.67 -4.50 15.33
CA GLY A 105 -9.27 -3.32 16.08
C GLY A 105 -7.79 -3.02 15.92
N LEU A 106 -7.37 -1.81 16.30
CA LEU A 106 -5.96 -1.38 16.22
C LEU A 106 -4.99 -2.35 16.92
N LYS A 107 -5.41 -2.94 18.04
CA LYS A 107 -4.61 -3.90 18.82
C LYS A 107 -4.34 -5.22 18.10
N ASP A 108 -5.13 -5.54 17.09
CA ASP A 108 -5.08 -6.80 16.34
C ASP A 108 -4.26 -6.64 15.05
N ILE A 109 -3.82 -5.42 14.70
CA ILE A 109 -3.06 -5.15 13.49
C ILE A 109 -1.56 -5.35 13.75
N PRO A 110 -0.85 -6.10 12.90
CA PRO A 110 0.59 -6.25 13.02
C PRO A 110 1.32 -4.93 12.78
N ILE A 111 2.55 -4.84 13.26
CA ILE A 111 3.37 -3.64 13.10
C ILE A 111 4.56 -4.00 12.23
N MET A 112 4.69 -3.31 11.09
CA MET A 112 5.81 -3.56 10.19
C MET A 112 7.14 -3.11 10.81
N PRO A 113 8.23 -3.89 10.64
CA PRO A 113 9.52 -3.64 11.28
C PRO A 113 10.32 -2.53 10.57
N LYS A 114 9.74 -1.32 10.47
CA LYS A 114 10.36 -0.13 9.87
C LYS A 114 10.56 0.94 10.93
N GLY A 115 11.80 1.37 11.14
CA GLY A 115 12.18 2.31 12.20
C GLY A 115 11.39 3.63 12.15
N ARG A 116 11.09 4.12 10.94
CA ARG A 116 10.27 5.33 10.73
C ARG A 116 8.87 5.23 11.37
N TYR A 117 8.27 4.03 11.38
CA TYR A 117 6.93 3.83 11.93
C TYR A 117 6.91 3.84 13.45
N HIS A 118 8.01 3.46 14.10
CA HIS A 118 8.13 3.58 15.55
C HIS A 118 8.03 5.04 16.01
N ILE A 119 8.74 5.94 15.30
CA ILE A 119 8.72 7.38 15.57
C ILE A 119 7.29 7.93 15.39
N MET A 120 6.66 7.64 14.25
CA MET A 120 5.31 8.13 13.94
C MET A 120 4.27 7.61 14.93
N ARG A 121 4.31 6.32 15.27
CA ARG A 121 3.37 5.70 16.23
C ARG A 121 3.44 6.38 17.62
N ASN A 122 4.63 6.76 18.06
CA ASN A 122 4.81 7.47 19.34
C ASN A 122 4.38 8.95 19.27
N TYR A 123 4.38 9.54 18.08
CA TYR A 123 4.04 10.94 17.87
C TYR A 123 2.54 11.17 17.64
N MET A 124 1.86 10.30 16.86
CA MET A 124 0.46 10.49 16.49
C MET A 124 -0.49 10.77 17.67
N PRO A 125 -0.40 10.07 18.83
CA PRO A 125 -1.25 10.36 19.98
C PRO A 125 -1.09 11.77 20.56
N LYS A 126 0.03 12.45 20.27
CA LYS A 126 0.30 13.81 20.76
C LYS A 126 -0.42 14.89 19.93
N VAL A 127 -0.85 14.56 18.72
CA VAL A 127 -1.43 15.52 17.76
C VAL A 127 -2.85 15.16 17.33
N GLY A 128 -3.38 14.02 17.75
CA GLY A 128 -4.76 13.63 17.48
C GLY A 128 -5.10 12.23 17.98
N THR A 129 -6.36 11.84 17.81
CA THR A 129 -6.89 10.55 18.31
C THR A 129 -6.97 9.47 17.24
N LEU A 130 -7.02 9.85 15.95
CA LEU A 130 -7.21 8.93 14.81
C LEU A 130 -5.93 8.68 13.99
N GLY A 131 -4.81 9.30 14.35
CA GLY A 131 -3.56 9.16 13.58
C GLY A 131 -3.04 7.72 13.54
N LEU A 132 -3.26 6.94 14.60
CA LEU A 132 -2.94 5.51 14.62
C LEU A 132 -3.88 4.72 13.71
N ASP A 133 -5.17 5.04 13.68
CA ASP A 133 -6.10 4.36 12.79
C ASP A 133 -5.81 4.62 11.32
N MET A 134 -5.42 5.84 10.97
CA MET A 134 -4.92 6.15 9.63
C MET A 134 -3.67 5.31 9.31
N MET A 135 -2.68 5.25 10.20
CA MET A 135 -1.46 4.49 9.93
C MET A 135 -1.71 2.98 9.75
N PHE A 136 -2.58 2.39 10.57
CA PHE A 136 -2.68 0.93 10.68
C PHE A 136 -3.93 0.33 10.03
N ARG A 137 -4.98 1.12 9.78
CA ARG A 137 -6.31 0.61 9.41
C ARG A 137 -6.92 1.26 8.18
N THR A 138 -6.21 2.14 7.46
CA THR A 138 -6.68 2.64 6.16
C THR A 138 -5.91 2.07 4.99
N CYS A 139 -6.55 2.04 3.82
CA CYS A 139 -5.91 1.91 2.52
C CYS A 139 -6.35 3.06 1.60
N ALA A 140 -5.50 3.47 0.66
CA ALA A 140 -5.82 4.44 -0.37
C ALA A 140 -5.48 3.97 -1.79
N VAL A 141 -6.10 4.63 -2.77
CA VAL A 141 -5.66 4.63 -4.18
C VAL A 141 -5.32 6.07 -4.53
N GLN A 142 -4.12 6.28 -5.06
CA GLN A 142 -3.56 7.59 -5.37
C GLN A 142 -3.03 7.63 -6.81
N VAL A 143 -3.17 8.79 -7.44
CA VAL A 143 -2.55 9.10 -8.73
C VAL A 143 -1.52 10.23 -8.56
N ASN A 144 -0.38 10.09 -9.23
CA ASN A 144 0.68 11.10 -9.28
C ASN A 144 0.66 11.76 -10.64
N LEU A 145 0.67 13.10 -10.69
CA LEU A 145 0.54 13.89 -11.91
C LEU A 145 1.61 14.97 -12.00
N ASP A 146 2.22 15.10 -13.17
CA ASP A 146 3.24 16.11 -13.45
C ASP A 146 2.64 17.51 -13.71
N PHE A 147 3.50 18.51 -13.63
CA PHE A 147 3.24 19.89 -14.06
C PHE A 147 4.39 20.40 -14.92
N ASN A 148 4.11 21.33 -15.83
CA ASN A 148 5.13 21.86 -16.75
C ASN A 148 5.66 23.26 -16.38
N SER A 149 5.06 23.90 -15.38
CA SER A 149 5.43 25.24 -14.90
C SER A 149 4.86 25.50 -13.50
N GLU A 150 5.36 26.52 -12.82
CA GLU A 150 4.82 26.93 -11.53
C GLU A 150 3.34 27.35 -11.64
N ALA A 151 2.98 28.07 -12.71
CA ALA A 151 1.60 28.48 -12.96
C ALA A 151 0.67 27.27 -13.16
N ASP A 152 1.10 26.26 -13.92
CA ASP A 152 0.37 25.00 -14.10
C ASP A 152 0.21 24.24 -12.78
N ARG A 153 1.28 24.13 -11.99
CA ARG A 153 1.26 23.53 -10.64
C ARG A 153 0.21 24.18 -9.75
N ILE A 154 0.19 25.52 -9.68
CA ILE A 154 -0.77 26.26 -8.85
C ILE A 154 -2.22 25.98 -9.30
N ARG A 155 -2.47 25.97 -10.61
CA ARG A 155 -3.79 25.66 -11.16
C ARG A 155 -4.24 24.25 -10.81
N LYS A 156 -3.39 23.24 -11.07
CA LYS A 156 -3.66 21.83 -10.76
C LYS A 156 -3.86 21.61 -9.27
N PHE A 157 -3.03 22.23 -8.41
CA PHE A 157 -3.14 22.12 -6.96
C PHE A 157 -4.47 22.69 -6.44
N ARG A 158 -4.85 23.90 -6.88
CA ARG A 158 -6.15 24.50 -6.51
C ARG A 158 -7.33 23.66 -6.98
N ALA A 159 -7.30 23.18 -8.22
CA ALA A 159 -8.34 22.33 -8.76
C ALA A 159 -8.43 20.99 -8.01
N GLY A 160 -7.29 20.34 -7.74
CA GLY A 160 -7.21 19.09 -6.99
C GLY A 160 -7.80 19.23 -5.59
N LEU A 161 -7.39 20.26 -4.83
CA LEU A 161 -7.96 20.51 -3.50
C LEU A 161 -9.47 20.75 -3.53
N ALA A 162 -9.95 21.56 -4.48
CA ALA A 162 -11.38 21.89 -4.57
C ALA A 162 -12.24 20.67 -4.96
N LEU A 163 -11.71 19.77 -5.79
CA LEU A 163 -12.42 18.59 -6.28
C LEU A 163 -12.16 17.33 -5.44
N GLN A 164 -11.19 17.34 -4.53
CA GLN A 164 -10.86 16.17 -3.70
C GLN A 164 -12.08 15.61 -2.95
N PRO A 165 -12.98 16.41 -2.34
CA PRO A 165 -14.17 15.87 -1.68
C PRO A 165 -15.14 15.16 -2.64
N VAL A 166 -15.19 15.57 -3.91
CA VAL A 166 -16.00 14.89 -4.93
C VAL A 166 -15.41 13.52 -5.24
N ALA A 167 -14.08 13.44 -5.38
CA ALA A 167 -13.40 12.15 -5.53
C ALA A 167 -13.66 11.26 -4.29
N THR A 168 -13.53 11.80 -3.08
CA THR A 168 -13.85 11.06 -1.85
C THR A 168 -15.29 10.54 -1.83
N ALA A 169 -16.28 11.31 -2.30
CA ALA A 169 -17.67 10.85 -2.35
C ALA A 169 -17.91 9.77 -3.42
N LEU A 170 -17.14 9.76 -4.52
CA LEU A 170 -17.26 8.74 -5.57
C LEU A 170 -16.63 7.40 -5.17
N PHE A 171 -15.61 7.43 -4.32
CA PHE A 171 -14.81 6.26 -3.93
C PHE A 171 -14.97 5.86 -2.45
N GLY A 172 -15.76 6.61 -1.68
CA GLY A 172 -15.96 6.45 -0.23
C GLY A 172 -17.18 5.61 0.15
#